data_AF-A0A645DCP6-F1
#
_entry.id   AF-A0A645DCP6-F1
#
_cell.length_a   1.000
_cell.length_b   1.000
_cell.length_c   1.000
_cell.angle_alpha   90.00
_cell.angle_beta   90.00
_cell.angle_gamma   90.00
#
_symmetry.space_group_name_H-M   'P 1'
#
loop_
_entity.id
_entity.type
_entity.pdbx_description
1 polymer ?
#
loop_
_entity_poly.entity_id
_entity_poly.type
_entity_poly.pdbx_seq_one_letter_code
_entity_poly.pdbx_strand_id
1 'polypeptide(L)'
;MNAIGFEVGDWATCCQVSDLYISFDNNAPIRVGHSTVFGDGFLTNRGAGVFVAAFDDVATFAKVTFWGDGWGEVLNMGGTIHYASLRQGSLQVPEPVSLALVGIGLLGVGFSRRRKSA
;
A
#
# COMPACT_ATOMS: atom_id res chain seq x y z
N MET A 1 3.07 -17.35 2.13
CA MET A 1 3.81 -16.17 1.67
C MET A 1 2.90 -14.97 1.81
N ASN A 2 3.46 -13.84 2.22
CA ASN A 2 2.70 -12.60 2.43
C ASN A 2 3.51 -11.37 2.01
N ALA A 3 4.62 -11.56 1.30
CA ALA A 3 5.41 -10.48 0.70
C ALA A 3 5.82 -10.88 -0.72
N ILE A 4 5.83 -9.89 -1.62
CA ILE A 4 6.30 -10.03 -3.00
C ILE A 4 6.99 -8.73 -3.45
N GLY A 5 8.00 -8.86 -4.32
CA GLY A 5 8.55 -7.75 -5.08
C GLY A 5 9.16 -8.18 -6.41
N PHE A 6 9.18 -7.28 -7.37
CA PHE A 6 9.64 -7.52 -8.74
C PHE A 6 10.01 -6.22 -9.43
N GLU A 7 10.80 -6.31 -10.50
CA GLU A 7 11.14 -5.17 -11.35
C GLU A 7 10.02 -4.86 -12.36
N VAL A 8 9.76 -3.57 -12.54
CA VAL A 8 8.82 -3.01 -13.51
C VAL A 8 9.56 -2.00 -14.38
N GLY A 9 9.55 -2.22 -15.69
CA GLY A 9 10.13 -1.36 -16.69
C GLY A 9 9.10 -0.48 -17.40
N ASP A 10 9.57 0.65 -17.91
CA ASP A 10 8.87 1.61 -18.79
C ASP A 10 7.68 2.35 -18.14
N TRP A 11 7.66 2.38 -16.80
CA TRP A 11 6.76 3.23 -16.01
C TRP A 11 7.42 4.57 -15.67
N ALA A 12 6.62 5.64 -15.54
CA ALA A 12 7.06 7.01 -15.24
C ALA A 12 8.00 7.63 -16.32
N THR A 13 8.04 7.05 -17.52
CA THR A 13 8.80 7.53 -18.67
C THR A 13 8.09 8.63 -19.44
N CYS A 14 6.78 8.76 -19.25
CA CYS A 14 5.99 9.79 -19.87
C CYS A 14 4.69 9.98 -19.07
N CYS A 15 3.84 10.87 -19.58
CA CYS A 15 2.39 10.73 -19.40
C CYS A 15 1.91 10.80 -17.94
N GLN A 16 2.58 11.65 -17.14
CA GLN A 16 2.16 11.98 -15.79
C GLN A 16 0.82 12.74 -15.76
N VAL A 17 0.03 12.62 -14.69
CA VAL A 17 0.28 11.86 -13.45
C VAL A 17 -0.03 10.37 -13.65
N SER A 18 0.80 9.49 -13.06
CA SER A 18 0.61 8.03 -13.10
C SER A 18 0.94 7.39 -11.76
N ASP A 19 0.08 6.48 -11.31
CA ASP A 19 0.21 5.68 -10.10
C ASP A 19 0.32 4.19 -10.43
N LEU A 20 1.10 3.48 -9.61
CA LEU A 20 1.13 2.02 -9.59
C LEU A 20 0.41 1.49 -8.37
N TYR A 21 -0.32 0.41 -8.58
CA TYR A 21 -1.09 -0.25 -7.55
C TYR A 21 -0.78 -1.75 -7.52
N ILE A 22 -0.80 -2.30 -6.32
CA ILE A 22 -0.80 -3.73 -6.08
C ILE A 22 -1.98 -4.08 -5.16
N SER A 23 -2.64 -5.19 -5.42
CA SER A 23 -3.65 -5.76 -4.54
C SER A 23 -3.35 -7.23 -4.31
N PHE A 24 -3.58 -7.66 -3.07
CA PHE A 24 -3.56 -9.05 -2.67
C PHE A 24 -4.97 -9.60 -2.66
N ASP A 25 -5.17 -10.70 -3.37
CA ASP A 25 -6.47 -11.31 -3.62
C ASP A 25 -7.50 -10.31 -4.19
N ASN A 26 -8.54 -9.97 -3.43
CA ASN A 26 -9.53 -8.95 -3.79
C ASN A 26 -9.57 -7.82 -2.75
N ASN A 27 -8.48 -7.65 -2.00
CA ASN A 27 -8.38 -6.62 -0.97
C ASN A 27 -8.16 -5.23 -1.58
N ALA A 28 -8.23 -4.21 -0.72
CA ALA A 28 -8.01 -2.83 -1.12
C ALA A 28 -6.65 -2.66 -1.82
N PRO A 29 -6.59 -1.93 -2.95
CA PRO A 29 -5.32 -1.62 -3.61
C PRO A 29 -4.39 -0.81 -2.71
N ILE A 30 -3.10 -1.16 -2.75
CA ILE A 30 -2.00 -0.42 -2.14
C ILE A 30 -1.31 0.34 -3.26
N ARG A 31 -1.20 1.67 -3.13
CA ARG A 31 -0.39 2.48 -4.05
C ARG A 31 1.08 2.25 -3.75
N VAL A 32 1.81 1.75 -4.74
CA VAL A 32 3.24 1.36 -4.64
C VAL A 32 4.16 2.21 -5.51
N GLY A 33 3.59 3.09 -6.32
CA GLY A 33 4.33 4.08 -7.11
C GLY A 33 3.46 5.31 -7.36
N HIS A 34 4.09 6.48 -7.43
CA HIS A 34 3.46 7.75 -7.76
C HIS A 34 4.45 8.60 -8.57
N SER A 35 4.07 9.00 -9.77
CA SER A 35 4.86 9.87 -10.64
C SER A 35 4.06 11.10 -11.03
N THR A 36 4.60 12.27 -10.72
CA THR A 36 4.01 13.59 -11.04
C THR A 36 4.82 14.34 -12.10
N VAL A 37 6.11 14.04 -12.20
CA VAL A 37 6.99 14.59 -13.21
C VAL A 37 7.84 13.50 -13.86
N PHE A 38 8.32 13.79 -15.07
CA PHE A 38 9.22 12.92 -15.80
C PHE A 38 10.46 12.59 -14.95
N GLY A 39 10.68 11.30 -14.74
CA GLY A 39 11.86 10.78 -14.06
C GLY A 39 11.75 10.53 -12.56
N ASP A 40 10.56 10.67 -11.97
CA ASP A 40 10.29 10.19 -10.60
C ASP A 40 10.61 8.67 -10.43
N GLY A 41 10.56 7.89 -11.52
CA GLY A 41 10.82 6.44 -11.54
C GLY A 41 12.14 5.98 -12.18
N PHE A 42 13.10 6.86 -12.49
CA PHE A 42 14.38 6.42 -13.08
C PHE A 42 15.36 5.91 -12.01
N LEU A 43 15.30 4.62 -11.68
CA LEU A 43 16.10 4.07 -10.56
C LEU A 43 17.32 3.22 -10.99
N THR A 44 17.45 2.78 -12.25
CA THR A 44 18.60 1.93 -12.67
C THR A 44 19.22 2.36 -14.00
N ASN A 45 20.48 2.80 -14.00
CA ASN A 45 21.33 2.99 -15.20
C ASN A 45 20.71 3.80 -16.38
N ARG A 46 19.93 4.84 -16.10
CA ARG A 46 19.13 5.60 -17.11
C ARG A 46 18.01 4.79 -17.77
N GLY A 47 17.74 3.59 -17.28
CA GLY A 47 16.58 2.78 -17.61
C GLY A 47 15.38 3.17 -16.77
N ALA A 48 14.21 3.06 -17.38
CA ALA A 48 12.91 3.24 -16.76
C ALA A 48 12.48 2.06 -15.89
N GLY A 49 13.40 1.56 -15.04
CA GLY A 49 13.15 0.39 -14.20
C GLY A 49 12.99 0.80 -12.74
N VAL A 50 11.90 0.36 -12.11
CA VAL A 50 11.65 0.47 -10.67
C VAL A 50 11.50 -0.90 -10.03
N PHE A 51 11.90 -1.04 -8.77
CA PHE A 51 11.57 -2.21 -7.97
C PHE A 51 10.30 -1.91 -7.16
N VAL A 52 9.27 -2.73 -7.35
CA VAL A 52 7.99 -2.62 -6.64
C VAL A 52 7.89 -3.76 -5.65
N ALA A 53 7.52 -3.47 -4.41
CA ALA A 53 7.25 -4.50 -3.41
C ALA A 53 6.11 -4.10 -2.48
N ALA A 54 5.38 -5.09 -2.01
CA ALA A 54 4.40 -4.94 -0.94
C ALA A 54 4.28 -6.24 -0.13
N PHE A 55 3.71 -6.12 1.06
CA PHE A 55 3.40 -7.25 1.92
C PHE A 55 2.14 -6.99 2.73
N ASP A 56 1.50 -8.08 3.17
CA ASP A 56 0.36 -8.09 4.07
C ASP A 56 0.81 -8.64 5.43
N ASP A 57 0.79 -7.81 6.47
CA ASP A 57 1.21 -8.22 7.82
C ASP A 57 0.10 -8.92 8.62
N VAL A 58 -1.09 -9.12 8.03
CA VAL A 58 -2.26 -9.70 8.69
C VAL A 58 -2.62 -11.06 8.10
N ALA A 59 -2.43 -11.25 6.79
CA ALA A 59 -2.82 -12.47 6.08
C ALA A 59 -1.77 -12.93 5.07
N THR A 60 -1.99 -14.12 4.50
CA THR A 60 -1.27 -14.61 3.31
C THR A 60 -2.16 -14.44 2.09
N PHE A 61 -1.57 -14.31 0.89
CA PHE A 61 -2.31 -14.15 -0.36
C PHE A 61 -2.15 -15.36 -1.29
N ALA A 62 -3.12 -15.55 -2.18
CA ALA A 62 -3.05 -16.53 -3.26
C ALA A 62 -2.90 -15.87 -4.64
N LYS A 63 -3.37 -14.62 -4.78
CA LYS A 63 -3.31 -13.85 -6.01
C LYS A 63 -2.70 -12.48 -5.76
N VAL A 64 -1.89 -12.03 -6.72
CA VAL A 64 -1.38 -10.66 -6.80
C VAL A 64 -1.95 -10.04 -8.06
N THR A 65 -2.55 -8.86 -7.95
CA THR A 65 -2.95 -8.04 -9.09
C THR A 65 -2.12 -6.77 -9.07
N PHE A 66 -1.45 -6.46 -10.18
CA PHE A 66 -0.59 -5.30 -10.33
C PHE A 66 -1.00 -4.53 -11.58
N TRP A 67 -1.13 -3.20 -11.47
CA TRP A 67 -1.53 -2.33 -12.58
C TRP A 67 -1.08 -0.90 -12.33
N GLY A 68 -1.12 -0.10 -13.39
CA GLY A 68 -0.98 1.35 -13.33
C GLY A 68 -2.21 2.02 -13.91
N ASP A 69 -2.42 3.29 -13.59
CA ASP A 69 -3.50 4.12 -14.14
C ASP A 69 -3.02 5.17 -15.16
N GLY A 70 -1.72 5.21 -15.44
CA GLY A 70 -1.12 6.07 -16.46
C GLY A 70 -1.64 5.77 -17.88
N TRP A 71 -1.75 6.83 -18.68
CA TRP A 71 -2.22 6.73 -20.05
C TRP A 71 -1.05 6.68 -21.05
N GLY A 72 -1.03 5.66 -21.91
CA GLY A 72 0.05 5.51 -22.91
C GLY A 72 1.36 4.95 -22.35
N GLU A 73 1.37 4.52 -21.09
CA GLU A 73 2.49 3.80 -20.49
C GLU A 73 2.44 2.31 -20.81
N VAL A 74 3.62 1.67 -20.78
CA VAL A 74 3.75 0.21 -20.90
C VAL A 74 4.36 -0.32 -19.62
N LEU A 75 3.72 -1.34 -19.02
CA LEU A 75 4.26 -2.00 -17.84
C LEU A 75 4.96 -3.29 -18.24
N ASN A 76 6.29 -3.23 -18.29
CA ASN A 76 7.11 -4.39 -18.58
C ASN A 76 7.55 -5.05 -17.27
N MET A 77 6.81 -6.08 -16.83
CA MET A 77 7.25 -6.89 -15.69
C MET A 77 8.33 -7.89 -16.14
N GLY A 78 9.43 -7.94 -15.42
CA GLY A 78 10.53 -8.86 -15.72
C GLY A 78 11.46 -9.05 -14.54
N GLY A 79 12.61 -9.67 -14.80
CA GLY A 79 13.63 -9.88 -13.79
C GLY A 79 13.30 -11.03 -12.83
N THR A 80 13.68 -10.86 -11.55
CA THR A 80 13.53 -11.90 -10.54
C THR A 80 12.37 -11.55 -9.61
N ILE A 81 11.40 -12.44 -9.51
CA ILE A 81 10.33 -12.28 -8.53
C ILE A 81 10.88 -12.70 -7.16
N HIS A 82 10.96 -11.75 -6.25
CA HIS A 82 11.29 -11.96 -4.85
C HIS A 82 10.01 -12.16 -4.04
N TYR A 83 10.00 -13.14 -3.14
CA TYR A 83 8.85 -13.43 -2.30
C TYR A 83 9.31 -13.94 -0.93
N ALA A 84 8.56 -13.58 0.12
CA ALA A 84 8.88 -13.97 1.50
C ALA A 84 7.63 -14.33 2.31
N SER A 85 7.85 -15.09 3.39
CA SER A 85 6.89 -15.21 4.50
C SER A 85 7.44 -14.44 5.68
N LEU A 86 6.80 -13.32 5.99
CA LEU A 86 7.04 -12.49 7.16
C LEU A 86 6.13 -12.97 8.29
N ARG A 87 6.57 -12.78 9.54
CA ARG A 87 5.72 -13.05 10.70
C ARG A 87 4.58 -12.05 10.71
N GLN A 88 3.34 -12.52 10.76
CA GLN A 88 2.17 -11.63 10.90
C GLN A 88 2.22 -10.86 12.22
N GLY A 89 1.75 -9.62 12.21
CA GLY A 89 1.87 -8.67 13.31
C GLY A 89 3.31 -8.27 13.62
N SER A 90 4.20 -8.29 12.61
CA SER A 90 5.57 -7.81 12.74
C SER A 90 5.67 -6.28 12.66
N LEU A 91 4.68 -5.62 12.04
CA LEU A 91 4.59 -4.17 11.99
C LEU A 91 3.93 -3.63 13.25
N GLN A 92 4.63 -2.70 13.90
CA GLN A 92 4.03 -1.87 14.94
C GLN A 92 3.33 -0.69 14.29
N VAL A 93 2.01 -0.79 14.14
CA VAL A 93 1.17 0.32 13.70
C VAL A 93 0.61 1.00 14.95
N PRO A 94 0.80 2.33 15.13
CA PRO A 94 0.16 3.05 16.23
C PRO A 94 -1.36 2.81 16.22
N GLU A 95 -1.93 2.56 17.40
CA GLU A 95 -3.37 2.36 17.51
C GLU A 95 -4.13 3.57 16.92
N PRO A 96 -5.21 3.35 16.15
CA PRO A 96 -5.98 4.44 15.58
C PRO A 96 -6.47 5.38 16.68
N VAL A 97 -6.23 6.70 16.54
CA VAL A 97 -6.72 7.75 17.46
C VAL A 97 -8.24 7.65 17.69
N SER A 98 -8.96 7.11 16.72
CA SER A 98 -10.39 6.79 16.81
C SER A 98 -10.74 5.93 18.03
N LEU A 99 -9.89 4.97 18.44
CA LEU A 99 -10.13 4.16 19.65
C LEU A 99 -10.06 5.01 20.92
N ALA A 100 -9.07 5.92 21.01
CA ALA A 100 -8.98 6.86 22.11
C ALA A 100 -10.21 7.79 22.17
N LEU A 101 -10.67 8.27 21.01
CA LEU A 101 -11.87 9.11 20.90
C LEU A 101 -13.15 8.37 21.30
N VAL A 102 -13.29 7.09 20.95
CA VAL A 102 -14.40 6.24 21.40
C VAL A 102 -14.36 6.09 22.93
N GLY A 103 -13.18 5.85 23.51
CA GLY A 103 -13.02 5.79 24.97
C GLY A 103 -13.42 7.09 25.67
N ILE A 104 -12.97 8.24 25.17
CA ILE A 104 -13.33 9.56 25.69
C ILE A 104 -14.84 9.82 25.53
N GLY A 105 -15.42 9.46 24.39
CA GLY A 105 -16.85 9.59 24.12
C GLY A 105 -17.69 8.76 25.08
N LEU A 106 -17.33 7.49 25.32
CA LEU A 106 -18.00 6.61 26.27
C LEU A 106 -17.92 7.14 27.71
N LEU A 107 -16.78 7.69 28.11
CA LEU A 107 -16.63 8.35 29.41
C LEU A 107 -17.59 9.55 29.53
N GLY A 108 -17.64 10.41 28.51
CA GLY A 108 -18.58 11.55 28.47
C GLY A 108 -20.06 11.13 28.56
N VAL A 109 -20.45 10.07 27.86
CA VAL A 109 -21.81 9.49 27.93
C VAL A 109 -22.09 8.92 29.33
N GLY A 110 -21.12 8.24 29.94
CA GLY A 110 -21.25 7.71 31.30
C GLY A 110 -21.48 8.81 32.35
N PHE A 111 -20.70 9.91 32.28
CA PHE A 111 -20.86 11.05 33.18
C PHE A 111 -22.18 11.80 32.97
N SER A 112 -22.61 11.97 31.72
CA SER A 112 -23.89 12.64 31.41
C SER A 112 -25.11 11.84 31.87
N ARG A 113 -25.08 10.50 31.81
CA ARG A 113 -26.13 9.65 32.37
C ARG A 113 -26.20 9.74 33.91
N ARG A 114 -25.05 9.74 34.60
CA ARG A 114 -25.01 9.88 36.07
C ARG A 114 -25.63 11.19 36.56
N ARG A 115 -25.45 12.30 35.83
CA ARG A 115 -26.08 13.60 36.14
C ARG A 115 -27.60 13.64 35.93
N LYS A 116 -28.18 12.71 35.17
CA LYS A 116 -29.64 12.65 34.93
C LYS A 116 -30.40 11.71 35.88
N SER A 117 -29.67 10.88 36.64
CA SER A 117 -30.25 9.94 37.62
C SER A 117 -30.05 10.37 39.08
N ALA A 118 -29.41 11.51 39.33
CA ALA A 118 -29.34 12.20 40.61
C ALA A 118 -30.23 13.44 40.55
#